data_AF-A0A1S3GPZ4-F1
#
_entry.id   AF-A0A1S3GPZ4-F1
#
_cell.length_a   1.000
_cell.length_b   1.000
_cell.length_c   1.000
_cell.angle_alpha   90.00
_cell.angle_beta   90.00
_cell.angle_gamma   90.00
#
_symmetry.space_group_name_H-M   'P 1'
#
loop_
_entity.id
_entity.type
_entity.pdbx_description
1 polymer ?
#
loop_
_entity_poly.entity_id
_entity_poly.type
_entity_poly.pdbx_seq_one_letter_code
_entity_poly.pdbx_strand_id
1 'polypeptide(L)'
;MTTLTRQDLNFGQVVADVLCEFLEVAVHLILYVREVYPVGIFQKRKKYNVPVQMSCHPELNQYIQDTLHCVKPLLEKNDVEKVVVVILDKEHRPVEKFVFEITQPPLLSISSDSLLSHVEQLLRAFILKISVCDAVLDHNPPGCTFTVLVHTREAATRNMEKIQVIKDFPWILADEQDVHMHDPRLIPLKTMTSDILKMQLYVEERAHKSS
;
A
#
# COMPACT_ATOMS: atom_id res chain seq x y z
N MET A 1 4.26 -30.52 -21.21
CA MET A 1 3.68 -29.32 -20.58
C MET A 1 3.35 -29.70 -19.15
N THR A 2 4.17 -29.26 -18.21
CA THR A 2 3.99 -29.61 -16.80
C THR A 2 3.06 -28.58 -16.17
N THR A 3 1.85 -29.02 -15.83
CA THR A 3 0.85 -28.19 -15.16
C THR A 3 1.26 -28.05 -13.70
N LEU A 4 1.77 -26.87 -13.32
CA LEU A 4 2.12 -26.56 -11.93
C LEU A 4 0.85 -26.28 -11.14
N THR A 5 0.66 -26.98 -10.03
CA THR A 5 -0.41 -26.70 -9.06
C THR A 5 0.11 -25.77 -7.97
N ARG A 6 -0.78 -25.20 -7.14
CA ARG A 6 -0.45 -24.31 -6.00
C ARG A 6 0.57 -24.92 -5.00
N GLN A 7 0.88 -26.21 -5.11
CA GLN A 7 1.84 -26.90 -4.24
C GLN A 7 3.29 -26.81 -4.75
N ASP A 8 3.52 -26.48 -6.02
CA ASP A 8 4.86 -26.55 -6.64
C ASP A 8 5.60 -25.19 -6.61
N LEU A 9 4.86 -24.10 -6.39
CA LEU A 9 5.35 -22.75 -6.09
C LEU A 9 4.55 -22.25 -4.89
N ASN A 10 5.22 -21.75 -3.85
CA ASN A 10 4.53 -21.07 -2.75
C ASN A 10 4.04 -19.70 -3.21
N PHE A 11 3.00 -19.72 -4.04
CA PHE A 11 2.51 -18.58 -4.80
C PHE A 11 2.05 -17.43 -3.90
N GLY A 12 1.48 -17.76 -2.74
CA GLY A 12 1.13 -16.75 -1.73
C GLY A 12 2.36 -15.96 -1.27
N GLN A 13 3.51 -16.62 -1.11
CA GLN A 13 4.78 -15.95 -0.78
C GLN A 13 5.25 -15.04 -1.92
N VAL A 14 5.23 -15.53 -3.16
CA VAL A 14 5.65 -14.73 -4.32
C VAL A 14 4.79 -13.46 -4.47
N VAL A 15 3.47 -13.58 -4.38
CA VAL A 15 2.56 -12.43 -4.47
C VAL A 15 2.76 -11.49 -3.28
N ALA A 16 2.93 -12.02 -2.07
CA ALA A 16 3.19 -11.20 -0.88
C ALA A 16 4.52 -10.45 -0.99
N ASP A 17 5.59 -11.08 -1.48
CA ASP A 17 6.90 -10.44 -1.68
C ASP A 17 6.80 -9.29 -2.69
N VAL A 18 6.17 -9.54 -3.84
CA VAL A 18 5.96 -8.52 -4.88
C VAL A 18 5.12 -7.36 -4.36
N LEU A 19 4.06 -7.64 -3.60
CA LEU A 19 3.21 -6.61 -3.01
C LEU A 19 3.91 -5.81 -1.92
N CYS A 20 4.68 -6.45 -1.03
CA CYS A 20 5.44 -5.77 0.01
C CYS A 20 6.50 -4.84 -0.59
N GLU A 21 7.27 -5.29 -1.59
CA GLU A 21 8.23 -4.41 -2.28
C GLU A 21 7.52 -3.23 -2.94
N PHE A 22 6.39 -3.49 -3.60
CA PHE A 22 5.61 -2.44 -4.27
C PHE A 22 5.03 -1.42 -3.27
N LEU A 23 4.41 -1.89 -2.19
CA LEU A 23 3.81 -1.05 -1.17
C LEU A 23 4.89 -0.21 -0.48
N GLU A 24 6.08 -0.74 -0.22
CA GLU A 24 7.20 0.05 0.33
C GLU A 24 7.53 1.24 -0.57
N VAL A 25 7.75 0.98 -1.87
CA VAL A 25 8.06 2.03 -2.84
C VAL A 25 6.90 3.02 -2.97
N ALA A 26 5.66 2.54 -2.99
CA ALA A 26 4.48 3.37 -3.12
C ALA A 26 4.27 4.27 -1.88
N VAL A 27 4.46 3.74 -0.67
CA VAL A 27 4.38 4.51 0.59
C VAL A 27 5.43 5.61 0.58
N HIS A 28 6.70 5.30 0.31
CA HIS A 28 7.74 6.33 0.22
C HIS A 28 7.41 7.42 -0.80
N LEU A 29 6.90 7.03 -1.97
CA LEU A 29 6.55 7.99 -3.00
C LEU A 29 5.34 8.85 -2.63
N ILE A 30 4.32 8.28 -1.97
CA ILE A 30 3.16 9.02 -1.43
C ILE A 30 3.63 10.08 -0.43
N LEU A 31 4.48 9.68 0.53
CA LEU A 31 5.02 10.59 1.55
C LEU A 31 5.81 11.75 0.94
N TYR A 32 6.51 11.50 -0.17
CA TYR A 32 7.22 12.51 -0.93
C TYR A 32 6.26 13.47 -1.68
N VAL A 33 5.36 12.95 -2.53
CA VAL A 33 4.50 13.79 -3.39
C VAL A 33 3.41 14.53 -2.61
N ARG A 34 3.06 14.05 -1.42
CA ARG A 34 2.09 14.70 -0.52
C ARG A 34 2.77 15.54 0.57
N GLU A 35 4.10 15.69 0.49
CA GLU A 35 4.91 16.52 1.38
C GLU A 35 4.70 16.23 2.89
N VAL A 36 4.43 14.96 3.23
CA VAL A 36 4.28 14.53 4.63
C VAL A 36 5.60 14.64 5.38
N TYR A 37 6.72 14.45 4.65
CA TYR A 37 8.06 14.71 5.16
C TYR A 37 8.82 15.67 4.24
N PRO A 38 9.81 16.42 4.76
CA PRO A 38 10.60 17.35 3.95
C PRO A 38 11.34 16.64 2.81
N VAL A 39 11.34 17.24 1.62
CA VAL A 39 11.99 16.68 0.42
C VAL A 39 13.48 16.35 0.63
N GLY A 40 14.15 17.01 1.56
CA GLY A 40 15.57 16.79 1.88
C GLY A 40 15.92 15.40 2.43
N ILE A 41 14.93 14.65 2.93
CA ILE A 41 15.16 13.26 3.38
C ILE A 41 15.01 12.24 2.25
N PHE A 42 14.57 12.63 1.05
CA PHE A 42 14.31 11.72 -0.05
C PHE A 42 15.43 11.76 -1.09
N GLN A 43 15.78 10.58 -1.58
CA GLN A 43 16.75 10.39 -2.64
C GLN A 43 16.10 9.74 -3.86
N LYS A 44 16.42 10.27 -5.04
CA LYS A 44 15.99 9.70 -6.32
C LYS A 44 16.62 8.33 -6.52
N ARG A 45 15.79 7.32 -6.72
CA ARG A 45 16.17 5.94 -7.08
C ARG A 45 15.43 5.48 -8.32
N LYS A 46 15.70 4.26 -8.77
CA LYS A 46 15.01 3.62 -9.90
C LYS A 46 14.39 2.31 -9.43
N LYS A 47 13.06 2.19 -9.55
CA LYS A 47 12.27 1.00 -9.23
C LYS A 47 11.24 0.79 -10.33
N TYR A 48 10.93 -0.46 -10.68
CA TYR A 48 10.02 -0.78 -11.79
C TYR A 48 10.41 -0.06 -13.10
N ASN A 49 11.71 0.10 -13.34
CA ASN A 49 12.29 0.88 -14.46
C ASN A 49 11.83 2.35 -14.56
N VAL A 50 11.32 2.97 -13.48
CA VAL A 50 10.93 4.39 -13.41
C VAL A 50 11.62 5.10 -12.25
N PRO A 51 11.80 6.43 -12.31
CA PRO A 51 12.33 7.19 -11.19
C PRO A 51 11.34 7.18 -10.02
N VAL A 52 11.85 7.00 -8.81
CA VAL A 52 11.09 7.06 -7.55
C VAL A 52 11.86 7.87 -6.52
N GLN A 53 11.18 8.32 -5.47
CA GLN A 53 11.78 9.01 -4.33
C GLN A 53 11.66 8.11 -3.11
N MET A 54 12.80 7.80 -2.49
CA MET A 54 12.88 6.89 -1.34
C MET A 54 13.52 7.63 -0.17
N SER A 55 12.99 7.47 1.04
CA SER A 55 13.56 8.12 2.22
C SER A 55 14.95 7.54 2.55
N CYS A 56 15.83 8.40 3.04
CA CYS A 56 17.12 8.06 3.64
C CYS A 56 17.11 8.15 5.17
N HIS A 57 15.99 8.53 5.79
CA HIS A 57 15.86 8.63 7.25
C HIS A 57 15.69 7.23 7.87
N PRO A 58 16.64 6.75 8.70
CA PRO A 58 16.64 5.37 9.18
C PRO A 58 15.37 4.97 9.94
N GLU A 59 14.86 5.82 10.83
CA GLU A 59 13.69 5.49 11.66
C GLU A 59 12.39 5.43 10.83
N LEU A 60 12.28 6.27 9.80
CA LEU A 60 11.11 6.26 8.91
C LEU A 60 11.13 4.99 8.05
N ASN A 61 12.31 4.64 7.53
CA ASN A 61 12.49 3.44 6.74
C ASN A 61 12.20 2.19 7.58
N GLN A 62 12.67 2.15 8.82
CA GLN A 62 12.41 1.05 9.75
C GLN A 62 10.91 0.93 10.05
N TYR A 63 10.22 2.03 10.33
CA TYR A 63 8.77 2.02 10.57
C TYR A 63 7.98 1.44 9.38
N ILE A 64 8.30 1.86 8.15
CA ILE A 64 7.64 1.36 6.94
C ILE A 64 7.95 -0.13 6.74
N GLN A 65 9.21 -0.52 6.95
CA GLN A 65 9.65 -1.91 6.82
C GLN A 65 8.96 -2.82 7.84
N ASP A 66 8.91 -2.42 9.12
CA ASP A 66 8.26 -3.18 10.20
C ASP A 66 6.76 -3.32 9.95
N THR A 67 6.11 -2.24 9.50
CA THR A 67 4.70 -2.25 9.09
C THR A 67 4.46 -3.32 8.03
N LEU A 68 5.22 -3.29 6.93
CA LEU A 68 5.04 -4.22 5.81
C LEU A 68 5.47 -5.65 6.15
N HIS A 69 6.44 -5.82 7.07
CA HIS A 69 6.82 -7.11 7.60
C HIS A 69 5.66 -7.79 8.34
N CYS A 70 4.91 -7.03 9.15
CA CYS A 70 3.71 -7.53 9.81
C CYS A 70 2.55 -7.81 8.83
N VAL A 71 2.43 -7.05 7.73
CA VAL A 71 1.40 -7.25 6.71
C VAL A 71 1.68 -8.48 5.83
N LYS A 72 2.94 -8.80 5.56
CA LYS A 72 3.36 -9.90 4.69
C LYS A 72 2.67 -11.25 4.98
N PRO A 73 2.65 -11.80 6.22
CA PRO A 73 2.01 -13.10 6.47
C PRO A 73 0.49 -13.10 6.25
N LEU A 74 -0.17 -11.94 6.33
CA LEU A 74 -1.59 -11.81 5.98
C LEU A 74 -1.77 -11.82 4.47
N LEU A 75 -0.87 -11.17 3.71
CA LEU A 75 -0.88 -11.23 2.24
C LEU A 75 -0.63 -12.66 1.74
N GLU A 76 0.29 -13.41 2.36
CA GLU A 76 0.59 -14.81 2.00
C GLU A 76 -0.65 -15.72 2.10
N LYS A 77 -1.51 -15.43 3.09
CA LYS A 77 -2.76 -16.17 3.34
C LYS A 77 -3.96 -15.60 2.57
N ASN A 78 -3.76 -14.51 1.83
CA ASN A 78 -4.82 -13.73 1.19
C ASN A 78 -5.86 -13.19 2.19
N ASP A 79 -5.43 -12.90 3.42
CA ASP A 79 -6.27 -12.37 4.50
C ASP A 79 -6.44 -10.84 4.41
N VAL A 80 -5.73 -10.15 3.51
CA VAL A 80 -5.82 -8.69 3.31
C VAL A 80 -6.78 -8.34 2.18
N GLU A 81 -7.70 -7.43 2.46
CA GLU A 81 -8.58 -6.79 1.47
C GLU A 81 -8.03 -5.43 1.02
N LYS A 82 -7.60 -4.59 1.96
CA LYS A 82 -7.07 -3.25 1.67
C LYS A 82 -5.87 -2.93 2.54
N VAL A 83 -4.87 -2.29 1.93
CA VAL A 83 -3.82 -1.56 2.64
C VAL A 83 -4.03 -0.08 2.36
N VAL A 84 -4.09 0.76 3.39
CA VAL A 84 -4.45 2.16 3.25
C VAL A 84 -3.38 3.03 3.89
N VAL A 85 -2.81 3.96 3.13
CA VAL A 85 -1.98 5.04 3.68
C VAL A 85 -2.90 6.21 3.99
N VAL A 86 -3.13 6.49 5.27
CA VAL A 86 -3.98 7.58 5.73
C VAL A 86 -3.11 8.77 6.07
N ILE A 87 -3.39 9.92 5.48
CA ILE A 87 -2.78 11.19 5.83
C ILE A 87 -3.70 11.90 6.82
N LEU A 88 -3.14 12.33 7.94
CA LEU A 88 -3.85 12.95 9.06
C LEU A 88 -3.42 14.42 9.19
N ASP A 89 -4.36 15.31 9.47
CA ASP A 89 -4.04 16.69 9.85
C ASP A 89 -3.48 16.79 11.29
N LYS A 90 -3.17 18.00 11.74
CA LYS A 90 -2.60 18.27 13.08
C LYS A 90 -3.55 17.90 14.22
N GLU A 91 -4.84 17.81 13.94
CA GLU A 91 -5.86 17.37 14.89
C GLU A 91 -6.14 15.86 14.76
N HIS A 92 -5.27 15.12 14.08
CA HIS A 92 -5.35 13.67 13.86
C HIS A 92 -6.60 13.23 13.08
N ARG A 93 -7.15 14.09 12.23
CA ARG A 93 -8.31 13.74 11.39
C ARG A 93 -7.86 13.33 9.99
N PRO A 94 -8.41 12.25 9.40
CA PRO A 94 -8.13 11.88 8.02
C PRO A 94 -8.43 13.01 7.03
N VAL A 95 -7.45 13.36 6.19
CA VAL A 95 -7.59 14.31 5.07
C VAL A 95 -7.51 13.62 3.72
N GLU A 96 -6.69 12.57 3.60
CA GLU A 96 -6.54 11.76 2.41
C GLU A 96 -6.31 10.29 2.79
N LYS A 97 -6.79 9.37 1.96
CA LYS A 97 -6.49 7.94 2.06
C LYS A 97 -6.11 7.39 0.72
N PHE A 98 -4.90 6.87 0.59
CA PHE A 98 -4.46 6.11 -0.57
C PHE A 98 -4.80 4.64 -0.35
N VAL A 99 -5.87 4.18 -0.97
CA VAL A 99 -6.42 2.84 -0.76
C VAL A 99 -5.91 1.89 -1.82
N PHE A 100 -5.09 0.92 -1.41
CA PHE A 100 -4.68 -0.23 -2.22
C PHE A 100 -5.64 -1.38 -1.93
N GLU A 101 -6.67 -1.53 -2.76
CA GLU A 101 -7.60 -2.65 -2.66
C GLU A 101 -7.09 -3.83 -3.48
N ILE A 102 -6.96 -4.97 -2.82
CA ILE A 102 -6.22 -6.14 -3.28
C ILE A 102 -7.16 -7.34 -3.35
N THR A 103 -7.11 -8.04 -4.48
CA THR A 103 -7.79 -9.32 -4.68
C THR A 103 -6.82 -10.29 -5.34
N GLN A 104 -6.56 -11.42 -4.67
CA GLN A 104 -5.78 -12.52 -5.23
C GLN A 104 -6.75 -13.57 -5.78
N PRO A 105 -6.94 -13.66 -7.11
CA PRO A 105 -7.84 -14.64 -7.70
C PRO A 105 -7.35 -16.08 -7.46
N PRO A 106 -8.26 -17.07 -7.38
CA PRO A 106 -7.88 -18.47 -7.34
C PRO A 106 -7.16 -18.84 -8.64
N LEU A 107 -5.95 -19.38 -8.50
CA LEU A 107 -5.05 -19.70 -9.60
C LEU A 107 -5.66 -20.68 -10.63
N LEU A 108 -5.50 -20.35 -11.92
CA LEU A 108 -5.59 -21.27 -13.05
C LEU A 108 -4.20 -21.30 -13.69
N SER A 109 -3.52 -22.45 -13.66
CA SER A 109 -2.16 -22.75 -14.19
C SER A 109 -1.43 -21.64 -14.96
N ILE A 110 -0.24 -21.22 -14.50
CA ILE A 110 0.52 -20.12 -15.12
C ILE A 110 1.99 -20.48 -15.36
N SER A 111 2.56 -19.99 -16.45
CA SER A 111 4.01 -19.93 -16.70
C SER A 111 4.64 -18.73 -15.98
N SER A 112 5.57 -18.97 -15.05
CA SER A 112 6.05 -18.00 -14.04
C SER A 112 6.77 -16.76 -14.59
N ASP A 113 7.64 -16.90 -15.59
CA ASP A 113 8.63 -15.85 -15.89
C ASP A 113 8.04 -14.69 -16.73
N SER A 114 7.17 -15.01 -17.69
CA SER A 114 6.45 -13.99 -18.47
C SER A 114 5.43 -13.22 -17.61
N LEU A 115 4.95 -13.84 -16.55
CA LEU A 115 3.94 -13.28 -15.66
C LEU A 115 4.52 -12.22 -14.73
N LEU A 116 5.68 -12.47 -14.11
CA LEU A 116 6.29 -11.51 -13.18
C LEU A 116 6.73 -10.24 -13.90
N SER A 117 7.31 -10.36 -15.09
CA SER A 117 7.65 -9.19 -15.92
C SER A 117 6.41 -8.39 -16.34
N HIS A 118 5.29 -9.06 -16.66
CA HIS A 118 4.03 -8.40 -16.93
C HIS A 118 3.49 -7.65 -15.70
N VAL A 119 3.54 -8.29 -14.52
CA VAL A 119 3.13 -7.67 -13.26
C VAL A 119 4.00 -6.46 -12.91
N GLU A 120 5.32 -6.55 -13.10
CA GLU A 120 6.23 -5.40 -12.94
C GLU A 120 5.80 -4.20 -13.81
N GLN A 121 5.43 -4.45 -15.07
CA GLN A 121 4.94 -3.41 -15.98
C GLN A 121 3.60 -2.82 -15.53
N LEU A 122 2.70 -3.63 -14.98
CA LEU A 122 1.43 -3.17 -14.43
C LEU A 122 1.64 -2.32 -13.17
N LEU A 123 2.51 -2.75 -12.25
CA LEU A 123 2.87 -2.02 -11.03
C LEU A 123 3.56 -0.68 -11.34
N ARG A 124 4.42 -0.64 -12.37
CA ARG A 124 5.01 0.61 -12.88
C ARG A 124 3.96 1.69 -13.15
N ALA A 125 2.79 1.33 -13.67
CA ALA A 125 1.74 2.29 -13.97
C ALA A 125 1.15 2.95 -12.71
N PHE A 126 1.15 2.26 -11.57
CA PHE A 126 0.75 2.85 -10.28
C PHE A 126 1.77 3.89 -9.81
N ILE A 127 3.05 3.55 -9.86
CA ILE A 127 4.15 4.46 -9.49
C ILE A 127 4.11 5.75 -10.31
N LEU A 128 3.89 5.63 -11.63
CA LEU A 128 3.74 6.80 -12.50
C LEU A 128 2.51 7.63 -12.16
N LYS A 129 1.40 7.01 -11.77
CA LYS A 129 0.18 7.72 -11.35
C LYS A 129 0.33 8.42 -10.02
N ILE A 130 1.01 7.81 -9.05
CA ILE A 130 1.33 8.46 -7.75
C ILE A 130 2.26 9.66 -8.00
N SER A 131 3.23 9.53 -8.89
CA SER A 131 4.20 10.60 -9.18
C SER A 131 3.59 11.90 -9.71
N VAL A 132 2.34 11.87 -10.18
CA VAL A 132 1.62 13.02 -10.77
C VAL A 132 0.24 13.22 -10.14
N CYS A 133 -0.03 12.62 -8.99
CA CYS A 133 -1.35 12.73 -8.35
C CYS A 133 -1.57 14.10 -7.70
N ASP A 134 -0.51 14.86 -7.43
CA ASP A 134 -0.57 16.25 -6.98
C ASP A 134 -1.37 17.16 -7.93
N ALA A 135 -1.37 16.87 -9.23
CA ALA A 135 -2.15 17.62 -10.22
C ALA A 135 -3.66 17.39 -10.14
N VAL A 136 -4.12 16.36 -9.42
CA VAL A 136 -5.55 16.00 -9.30
C VAL A 136 -6.07 15.99 -7.86
N LEU A 137 -5.19 16.21 -6.87
CA LEU A 137 -5.52 16.26 -5.45
C LEU A 137 -5.33 17.69 -4.93
N ASP A 138 -6.24 18.12 -4.06
CA ASP A 138 -6.12 19.41 -3.37
C ASP A 138 -4.90 19.41 -2.45
N HIS A 139 -4.30 20.58 -2.20
CA HIS A 139 -3.18 20.67 -1.26
C HIS A 139 -3.58 20.25 0.16
N ASN A 140 -2.70 19.49 0.82
CA ASN A 140 -2.90 19.10 2.21
C ASN A 140 -2.61 20.28 3.16
N PRO A 141 -3.28 20.34 4.33
CA PRO A 141 -2.91 21.29 5.38
C PRO A 141 -1.45 21.09 5.83
N PRO A 142 -0.77 22.13 6.34
CA PRO A 142 0.59 21.99 6.81
C PRO A 142 0.66 21.08 8.05
N GLY A 143 1.78 20.37 8.21
CA GLY A 143 2.03 19.54 9.40
C GLY A 143 1.21 18.27 9.46
N CYS A 144 0.84 17.72 8.29
CA CYS A 144 0.22 16.40 8.24
C CYS A 144 1.18 15.30 8.68
N THR A 145 0.61 14.21 9.19
CA THR A 145 1.30 12.96 9.52
C THR A 145 0.67 11.81 8.73
N PHE A 146 1.13 10.58 8.91
CA PHE A 146 0.50 9.41 8.29
C PHE A 146 0.41 8.22 9.24
N THR A 147 -0.52 7.32 8.93
CA THR A 147 -0.64 5.98 9.50
C THR A 147 -1.02 4.97 8.42
N VAL A 148 -0.89 3.68 8.70
CA VAL A 148 -1.27 2.60 7.79
C VAL A 148 -2.40 1.77 8.39
N LEU A 149 -3.51 1.65 7.66
CA LEU A 149 -4.62 0.76 8.02
C LEU A 149 -4.61 -0.49 7.14
N VAL A 150 -4.98 -1.62 7.74
CA VAL A 150 -5.08 -2.91 7.04
C VAL A 150 -6.48 -3.46 7.26
N HIS A 151 -7.27 -3.49 6.20
CA HIS A 151 -8.58 -4.15 6.21
C HIS A 151 -8.36 -5.62 5.89
N THR A 152 -8.74 -6.50 6.83
CA THR A 152 -8.64 -7.95 6.64
C THR A 152 -9.98 -8.55 6.22
N ARG A 153 -9.96 -9.66 5.48
CA ARG A 153 -11.16 -10.32 4.93
C ARG A 153 -12.00 -11.04 6.00
N GLU A 154 -11.37 -11.45 7.10
CA GLU A 154 -12.03 -12.15 8.21
C GLU A 154 -11.95 -11.33 9.50
N ALA A 155 -12.87 -11.59 10.43
CA ALA A 155 -12.99 -10.86 11.69
C ALA A 155 -11.70 -10.85 12.53
N ALA A 156 -11.50 -9.73 13.23
CA ALA A 156 -10.29 -9.29 13.94
C ALA A 156 -9.53 -10.35 14.75
N THR A 157 -10.20 -11.27 15.46
CA THR A 157 -9.55 -12.11 16.48
C THR A 157 -8.51 -13.08 15.91
N ARG A 158 -8.74 -13.68 14.73
CA ARG A 158 -7.78 -14.63 14.12
C ARG A 158 -6.60 -13.94 13.45
N ASN A 159 -6.77 -12.68 13.05
CA ASN A 159 -5.75 -11.94 12.30
C ASN A 159 -4.86 -11.10 13.22
N MET A 160 -5.35 -10.74 14.41
CA MET A 160 -4.57 -10.00 15.41
C MET A 160 -3.36 -10.79 15.90
N GLU A 161 -3.49 -12.11 16.14
CA GLU A 161 -2.33 -12.95 16.49
C GLU A 161 -1.31 -13.06 15.35
N LYS A 162 -1.78 -13.05 14.10
CA LYS A 162 -0.93 -13.21 12.91
C LYS A 162 -0.15 -11.95 12.56
N ILE A 163 -0.72 -10.77 12.79
CA ILE A 163 -0.09 -9.48 12.47
C ILE A 163 0.89 -9.03 13.57
N GLN A 164 0.75 -9.56 14.79
CA GLN A 164 1.63 -9.32 15.94
C GLN A 164 2.95 -10.10 15.82
N VAL A 165 3.66 -9.93 14.69
CA VAL A 165 4.92 -10.63 14.39
C VAL A 165 6.08 -10.03 15.17
N ILE A 166 6.10 -8.71 15.30
CA ILE A 166 7.17 -7.96 15.95
C ILE A 166 6.67 -7.53 17.33
N LYS A 167 7.27 -8.07 18.39
CA LYS A 167 6.83 -7.85 19.79
C LYS A 167 6.82 -6.37 20.19
N ASP A 168 7.78 -5.59 19.69
CA ASP A 168 7.92 -4.17 20.00
C ASP A 168 7.22 -3.26 18.96
N PHE A 169 6.40 -3.84 18.06
CA PHE A 169 5.60 -3.11 17.06
C PHE A 169 4.14 -3.62 17.08
N PRO A 170 3.38 -3.30 18.14
CA PRO A 170 2.04 -3.85 18.31
C PRO A 170 1.01 -3.19 17.39
N TRP A 171 0.15 -4.01 16.80
CA TRP A 171 -1.02 -3.56 16.06
C TRP A 171 -2.27 -3.51 16.94
N ILE A 172 -3.06 -2.46 16.78
CA ILE A 172 -4.36 -2.30 17.46
C ILE A 172 -5.49 -2.32 16.44
N LEU A 173 -6.72 -2.51 16.93
CA LEU A 173 -7.91 -2.28 16.11
C LEU A 173 -8.09 -0.77 15.94
N ALA A 174 -8.26 -0.35 14.69
CA ALA A 174 -8.55 1.04 14.35
C ALA A 174 -9.86 1.47 14.99
N ASP A 175 -9.90 2.69 15.52
CA ASP A 175 -11.11 3.28 16.06
C ASP A 175 -11.91 4.01 14.98
N GLU A 176 -13.06 4.57 15.35
CA GLU A 176 -13.88 5.34 14.40
C GLU A 176 -13.18 6.61 13.91
N GLN A 177 -12.29 7.22 14.69
CA GLN A 177 -11.60 8.46 14.30
C GLN A 177 -10.53 8.19 13.23
N ASP A 178 -9.87 7.04 13.30
CA ASP A 178 -8.90 6.57 12.29
C ASP A 178 -9.58 6.29 10.94
N VAL A 179 -10.79 5.72 10.97
CA VAL A 179 -11.48 5.19 9.79
C VAL A 179 -12.47 6.19 9.20
N HIS A 180 -13.13 7.01 10.01
CA HIS A 180 -14.16 7.92 9.52
C HIS A 180 -13.54 9.11 8.79
N MET A 181 -13.94 9.32 7.54
CA MET A 181 -13.66 10.53 6.78
C MET A 181 -14.98 11.22 6.45
N HIS A 182 -15.07 12.51 6.77
CA HIS A 182 -16.27 13.30 6.49
C HIS A 182 -16.32 13.69 5.01
N ASP A 183 -17.43 13.37 4.34
CA ASP A 183 -17.72 13.71 2.94
C ASP A 183 -16.53 13.43 1.97
N PRO A 184 -16.10 12.16 1.84
CA PRO A 184 -14.96 11.81 1.02
C PRO A 184 -15.32 11.86 -0.48
N ARG A 185 -14.48 12.52 -1.26
CA ARG A 185 -14.46 12.45 -2.73
C ARG A 185 -13.56 11.31 -3.17
N LEU A 186 -14.03 10.46 -4.08
CA LEU A 186 -13.28 9.32 -4.59
C LEU A 186 -12.58 9.67 -5.91
N ILE A 187 -11.26 9.51 -5.94
CA ILE A 187 -10.39 9.88 -7.06
C ILE A 187 -9.60 8.65 -7.51
N PRO A 188 -10.03 7.94 -8.57
CA PRO A 188 -9.32 6.76 -9.06
C PRO A 188 -7.96 7.12 -9.68
N LEU A 189 -6.90 6.40 -9.30
CA LEU A 189 -5.56 6.59 -9.89
C LEU A 189 -5.22 5.50 -10.90
N LYS A 190 -5.35 4.23 -10.51
CA LYS A 190 -5.00 3.10 -11.37
C LYS A 190 -5.69 1.79 -10.94
N THR A 191 -6.02 0.97 -11.92
CA THR A 191 -6.46 -0.42 -11.73
C THR A 191 -5.61 -1.35 -12.59
N MET A 192 -5.33 -2.55 -12.08
CA MET A 192 -4.74 -3.65 -12.82
C MET A 192 -5.49 -4.95 -12.58
N THR A 193 -5.41 -5.84 -13.56
CA THR A 193 -5.86 -7.21 -13.47
C THR A 193 -4.82 -8.08 -14.14
N SER A 194 -4.33 -9.07 -13.41
CA SER A 194 -3.55 -10.18 -13.94
C SER A 194 -4.13 -11.49 -13.41
N ASP A 195 -3.57 -12.59 -13.88
CA ASP A 195 -3.95 -13.93 -13.43
C ASP A 195 -3.63 -14.19 -11.95
N ILE A 196 -2.80 -13.33 -11.33
CA ILE A 196 -2.30 -13.52 -9.97
C ILE A 196 -2.71 -12.42 -8.99
N LEU A 197 -3.00 -11.24 -9.52
CA LEU A 197 -3.23 -10.06 -8.72
C LEU A 197 -4.20 -9.15 -9.46
N LYS A 198 -5.31 -8.85 -8.81
CA LYS A 198 -6.14 -7.69 -9.11
C LYS A 198 -5.90 -6.66 -8.03
N MET A 199 -5.61 -5.44 -8.45
CA MET A 199 -5.37 -4.35 -7.52
C MET A 199 -5.92 -3.05 -8.09
N GLN A 200 -6.53 -2.24 -7.24
CA GLN A 200 -6.87 -0.87 -7.55
C GLN A 200 -6.29 0.08 -6.51
N LEU A 201 -5.90 1.26 -6.99
CA LEU A 201 -5.46 2.39 -6.21
C LEU A 201 -6.38 3.56 -6.51
N TYR A 202 -7.03 4.05 -5.46
CA TYR A 202 -7.83 5.25 -5.47
C TYR A 202 -7.55 6.08 -4.22
N VAL A 203 -7.86 7.37 -4.29
CA VAL A 203 -7.74 8.29 -3.16
C VAL A 203 -9.14 8.64 -2.66
N GLU A 204 -9.36 8.53 -1.36
CA GLU A 204 -10.48 9.20 -0.69
C GLU A 204 -9.96 10.53 -0.15
N GLU A 205 -10.57 11.63 -0.56
CA GLU A 205 -10.13 12.98 -0.22
C GLU A 205 -11.24 13.75 0.50
N ARG A 206 -10.94 14.34 1.66
CA ARG A 206 -11.89 15.17 2.41
C ARG A 206 -12.23 16.43 1.60
N ALA A 207 -13.52 16.65 1.29
CA ALA A 207 -13.96 17.76 0.43
C ALA A 207 -13.52 19.16 0.91
N HIS A 208 -13.34 19.33 2.23
CA HIS A 208 -12.83 20.56 2.85
C HIS A 208 -11.65 20.23 3.78
N LYS A 209 -10.43 20.42 3.27
CA LYS A 209 -9.20 20.16 4.05
C LYS A 209 -8.85 21.30 4.99
N SER A 210 -9.10 22.54 4.56
CA SER A 210 -8.82 23.77 5.29
C SER A 210 -10.00 24.11 6.22
N SER A 211 -9.79 24.00 7.53
CA SER A 211 -10.62 24.64 8.55
C SER A 211 -9.71 25.21 9.62
#